data_AF-A0A1H6RYP0-F1
#
_entry.id   AF-A0A1H6RYP0-F1
#
_cell.length_a   1.000
_cell.length_b   1.000
_cell.length_c   1.000
_cell.angle_alpha   90.00
_cell.angle_beta   90.00
_cell.angle_gamma   90.00
#
_symmetry.space_group_name_H-M   'P 1'
#
loop_
_entity.id
_entity.type
_entity.pdbx_description
1 polymer ?
#
loop_
_entity_poly.entity_id
_entity_poly.type
_entity_poly.pdbx_seq_one_letter_code
_entity_poly.pdbx_strand_id
1 'polypeptide(L)'
;MGTFIQNEILAMHWLNRLVASLLTMLGINVESRLGGSLQFFIYDVIKITILLCLLIFMISYIQSYFPPERSRKIMGRFHGVFANIMGALLGTVTPFCSCSSIPLFIGFTSAGLPLGVTFSFLISSPMVDLGSLILLMGIFGYRVAIVYVIMGLVIAVIGGTLIERLKLEDEVEDFIKNARAVEVKGVTLTKKDRFDYAFEQMTSTFKKVFPYILLGVGIGAIIHNWIPEDIIETILGNKNPFGVVLATIVGVPMYADIFGSIPVAEALLSKGAFLVLS
;
A
#
# COMPACT_ATOMS: atom_id res chain seq x y z
N MET A 1 9.19 25.86 0.64
CA MET A 1 9.88 24.63 1.09
C MET A 1 9.13 23.36 0.70
N GLY A 2 7.81 23.27 0.91
CA GLY A 2 7.02 22.07 0.55
C GLY A 2 7.04 21.69 -0.94
N THR A 3 6.97 22.68 -1.84
CA THR A 3 6.99 22.44 -3.30
C THR A 3 8.32 21.86 -3.80
N PHE A 4 9.45 22.20 -3.18
CA PHE A 4 10.76 21.69 -3.61
C PHE A 4 10.96 20.22 -3.23
N ILE A 5 10.55 19.83 -2.02
CA ILE A 5 10.58 18.43 -1.57
C ILE A 5 9.62 17.58 -2.40
N GLN A 6 8.42 18.09 -2.65
CA GLN A 6 7.44 17.38 -3.47
C GLN A 6 7.91 17.22 -4.92
N ASN A 7 8.51 18.26 -5.51
CA ASN A 7 8.90 18.24 -6.92
C ASN A 7 10.22 17.50 -7.19
N GLU A 8 11.22 17.67 -6.34
CA GLU A 8 12.55 17.08 -6.60
C GLU A 8 12.73 15.71 -5.93
N ILE A 9 12.15 15.47 -4.75
CA ILE A 9 12.34 14.21 -4.01
C ILE A 9 11.24 13.19 -4.35
N LEU A 10 9.97 13.59 -4.30
CA LEU A 10 8.85 12.67 -4.54
C LEU A 10 8.52 12.54 -6.04
N ALA A 11 8.42 13.68 -6.73
CA ALA A 11 8.13 13.70 -8.15
C ALA A 11 9.37 13.49 -9.02
N MET A 12 10.59 13.56 -8.50
CA MET A 12 11.84 13.31 -9.25
C MET A 12 11.87 13.96 -10.65
N HIS A 13 11.50 15.24 -10.78
CA HIS A 13 11.49 15.90 -12.09
C HIS A 13 12.88 15.95 -12.76
N TRP A 14 13.96 15.89 -11.96
CA TRP A 14 15.32 15.70 -12.46
C TRP A 14 15.48 14.40 -13.27
N LEU A 15 14.89 13.30 -12.82
CA LEU A 15 14.92 12.02 -13.54
C LEU A 15 14.15 12.10 -14.85
N ASN A 16 13.01 12.81 -14.87
CA ASN A 16 12.23 13.01 -16.09
C ASN A 16 13.06 13.77 -17.16
N ARG A 17 13.73 14.86 -16.73
CA ARG A 17 14.63 15.65 -17.59
C ARG A 17 15.80 14.81 -18.12
N LEU A 18 16.38 13.97 -17.28
CA LEU A 18 17.49 13.09 -17.64
C LEU A 18 17.05 12.04 -18.67
N VAL A 19 15.92 11.36 -18.44
CA VAL A 19 15.34 10.38 -19.38
C VAL A 19 14.99 11.04 -20.71
N ALA A 20 14.37 12.23 -20.70
CA ALA A 20 14.08 12.99 -21.92
C ALA A 20 15.34 13.36 -22.70
N SER A 21 16.41 13.74 -22.01
CA SER A 21 17.69 14.13 -22.62
C SER A 21 18.42 12.92 -23.22
N LEU A 22 18.35 11.76 -22.57
CA LEU A 22 18.90 10.49 -23.08
C LEU A 22 18.14 10.01 -24.33
N LEU A 23 16.81 10.08 -24.31
CA LEU A 23 15.97 9.64 -25.44
C LEU A 23 16.13 10.55 -26.67
N THR A 24 16.24 11.87 -26.46
CA THR A 24 16.54 12.81 -27.56
C THR A 24 17.95 12.61 -28.12
N MET A 25 18.95 12.29 -27.28
CA MET A 25 20.29 11.89 -27.75
C MET A 25 20.28 10.59 -28.56
N LEU A 26 19.37 9.66 -28.26
CA LEU A 26 19.16 8.41 -29.02
C LEU A 26 18.30 8.60 -30.29
N GLY A 27 17.90 9.84 -30.62
CA GLY A 27 17.14 10.16 -31.82
C GLY A 27 15.64 9.88 -31.73
N ILE A 28 15.10 9.62 -30.54
CA ILE A 28 13.68 9.35 -30.33
C ILE A 28 12.95 10.70 -30.13
N ASN A 29 11.99 10.99 -30.99
CA ASN A 29 11.18 12.21 -30.88
C ASN A 29 10.15 12.05 -29.75
N VAL A 30 10.43 12.73 -28.64
CA VAL A 30 9.67 12.68 -27.40
C VAL A 30 8.28 13.34 -27.53
N GLU A 31 8.09 14.20 -28.53
CA GLU A 31 6.80 14.82 -28.85
C GLU A 31 5.85 13.87 -29.61
N SER A 32 6.36 12.76 -30.14
CA SER A 32 5.54 11.73 -30.77
C SER A 32 4.83 10.87 -29.72
N ARG A 33 3.64 10.34 -30.05
CA ARG A 33 2.88 9.46 -29.14
C ARG A 33 3.70 8.28 -28.63
N LEU A 34 4.48 7.65 -29.52
CA LEU A 34 5.37 6.53 -29.16
C LEU A 34 6.56 6.99 -28.31
N GLY A 35 7.17 8.14 -28.61
CA GLY A 35 8.29 8.68 -27.85
C GLY A 35 7.89 9.11 -26.43
N GLY A 36 6.73 9.76 -26.28
CA GLY A 36 6.21 10.15 -24.97
C GLY A 36 5.77 8.94 -24.13
N SER A 37 5.20 7.89 -24.74
CA SER A 37 4.88 6.65 -24.02
C SER A 37 6.14 5.95 -23.52
N LEU A 38 7.20 5.91 -24.34
CA LEU A 38 8.46 5.30 -23.96
C LEU A 38 9.18 6.09 -22.85
N GLN A 39 9.16 7.43 -22.92
CA GLN A 39 9.68 8.28 -21.85
C GLN A 39 8.91 8.04 -20.56
N PHE A 40 7.57 8.06 -20.61
CA PHE A 40 6.72 7.82 -19.45
C PHE A 40 7.01 6.45 -18.83
N PHE A 41 7.10 5.40 -19.66
CA PHE A 41 7.43 4.05 -19.21
C PHE A 41 8.77 3.99 -18.48
N ILE A 42 9.85 4.49 -19.09
CA ILE A 42 11.20 4.44 -18.50
C ILE A 42 11.26 5.26 -17.21
N TYR A 43 10.69 6.46 -17.25
CA TYR A 43 10.67 7.35 -16.09
C TYR A 43 9.89 6.73 -14.92
N ASP A 44 8.69 6.20 -15.15
CA ASP A 44 7.86 5.65 -14.09
C ASP A 44 8.39 4.30 -13.57
N VAL A 45 8.93 3.44 -14.44
CA VAL A 45 9.57 2.19 -13.99
C VAL A 45 10.73 2.49 -13.06
N ILE A 46 11.62 3.44 -13.40
CA ILE A 46 12.76 3.80 -12.56
C ILE A 46 12.28 4.48 -11.26
N LYS A 47 11.35 5.44 -11.36
CA LYS A 47 10.81 6.18 -10.21
C LYS A 47 10.14 5.26 -9.20
N ILE A 48 9.20 4.41 -9.66
CA ILE A 48 8.48 3.46 -8.80
C ILE A 48 9.46 2.46 -8.19
N THR A 49 10.43 1.96 -8.96
CA THR A 49 11.45 1.02 -8.46
C THR A 49 12.27 1.63 -7.31
N ILE A 50 12.79 2.85 -7.49
CA ILE A 50 13.59 3.53 -6.45
C ILE A 50 12.73 3.80 -5.22
N LEU A 51 11.54 4.35 -5.42
CA LEU A 51 10.63 4.71 -4.33
C LEU A 51 10.20 3.47 -3.53
N LEU A 52 9.82 2.40 -4.22
CA LEU A 52 9.41 1.15 -3.60
C LEU A 52 10.56 0.51 -2.82
N CYS A 53 11.76 0.39 -3.41
CA CYS A 53 12.92 -0.20 -2.72
C CYS A 53 13.28 0.60 -1.46
N LEU A 54 13.31 1.93 -1.54
CA LEU A 54 13.60 2.79 -0.40
C LEU A 54 12.52 2.64 0.69
N LEU A 55 11.24 2.65 0.29
CA LEU A 55 10.11 2.49 1.20
C LEU A 55 10.15 1.13 1.91
N ILE A 56 10.25 0.02 1.18
CA ILE A 56 10.30 -1.32 1.76
C ILE A 56 11.51 -1.46 2.68
N PHE A 57 12.67 -0.93 2.29
CA PHE A 57 13.86 -0.96 3.13
C PHE A 57 13.65 -0.20 4.44
N MET A 58 13.16 1.04 4.37
CA MET A 58 12.89 1.87 5.56
C MET A 58 11.87 1.21 6.48
N ILE A 59 10.77 0.72 5.91
CA ILE A 59 9.72 0.04 6.66
C ILE A 59 10.27 -1.25 7.31
N SER A 60 10.98 -2.10 6.56
CA SER A 60 11.55 -3.35 7.09
C SER A 60 12.60 -3.08 8.16
N TYR A 61 13.38 -2.01 8.01
CA TYR A 61 14.33 -1.58 9.02
C TYR A 61 13.62 -1.15 10.31
N ILE A 62 12.54 -0.37 10.21
CA ILE A 62 11.71 0.03 11.37
C ILE A 62 11.03 -1.20 12.01
N GLN A 63 10.46 -2.10 11.21
CA GLN A 63 9.83 -3.33 11.68
C GLN A 63 10.82 -4.23 12.44
N SER A 64 12.11 -4.24 12.07
CA SER A 64 13.14 -4.97 12.83
C SER A 64 13.27 -4.52 14.30
N TYR A 65 12.80 -3.32 14.65
CA TYR A 65 12.71 -2.83 16.03
C TYR A 65 11.44 -3.27 16.77
N PHE A 66 10.40 -3.66 16.03
CA PHE A 66 9.10 -4.07 16.55
C PHE A 66 8.80 -5.54 16.18
N PRO A 67 9.48 -6.50 16.81
CA PRO A 67 9.27 -7.91 16.56
C PRO A 67 7.80 -8.31 16.84
N PRO A 68 7.17 -9.08 15.93
CA PRO A 68 5.76 -9.44 16.04
C PRO A 68 5.43 -10.26 17.29
N GLU A 69 6.42 -10.88 17.93
CA GLU A 69 6.28 -11.60 19.20
C GLU A 69 5.82 -10.68 20.34
N ARG A 70 6.25 -9.42 20.35
CA ARG A 70 5.82 -8.44 21.37
C ARG A 70 4.35 -8.09 21.19
N SER A 71 3.95 -7.84 19.95
CA SER A 71 2.56 -7.57 19.58
C SER A 71 1.65 -8.74 19.97
N ARG A 72 2.09 -9.97 19.70
CA ARG A 72 1.40 -11.21 20.11
C ARG A 72 1.20 -11.26 21.64
N LYS A 73 2.24 -11.00 22.44
CA LYS A 73 2.18 -11.07 23.91
C LYS A 73 1.21 -10.03 24.51
N ILE A 74 1.05 -8.89 23.84
CA ILE A 74 0.09 -7.86 24.22
C ILE A 74 -1.33 -8.30 23.85
N MET A 75 -1.55 -8.78 22.62
CA MET A 75 -2.87 -9.19 22.13
C MET A 75 -3.42 -10.43 22.83
N GLY A 76 -2.58 -11.40 23.20
CA GLY A 76 -3.01 -12.62 23.89
C GLY A 76 -3.55 -12.42 25.31
N ARG A 77 -3.53 -11.19 25.83
CA ARG A 77 -4.11 -10.83 27.13
C ARG A 77 -5.56 -10.34 27.04
N PHE A 78 -6.05 -10.08 25.84
CA PHE A 78 -7.37 -9.51 25.60
C PHE A 78 -8.28 -10.53 24.92
N HIS A 79 -9.58 -10.48 25.23
CA HIS A 79 -10.58 -11.41 24.70
C HIS A 79 -11.79 -10.69 24.10
N GLY A 80 -12.45 -11.34 23.15
CA GLY A 80 -13.66 -10.86 22.47
C GLY A 80 -13.43 -9.58 21.68
N VAL A 81 -14.48 -8.74 21.58
CA VAL A 81 -14.47 -7.52 20.74
C VAL A 81 -13.33 -6.56 21.11
N PHE A 82 -12.93 -6.51 22.37
CA PHE A 82 -11.81 -5.65 22.79
C PHE A 82 -10.47 -6.12 22.19
N ALA A 83 -10.29 -7.44 22.03
CA ALA A 83 -9.12 -7.98 21.36
C ALA A 83 -9.10 -7.61 19.87
N ASN A 84 -10.26 -7.59 19.21
CA ASN A 84 -10.41 -7.15 17.81
C ASN A 84 -10.03 -5.68 17.63
N ILE A 85 -10.47 -4.81 18.56
CA ILE A 85 -10.07 -3.39 18.58
C ILE A 85 -8.55 -3.26 18.75
N MET A 86 -7.95 -4.01 19.68
CA MET A 86 -6.50 -4.01 19.86
C MET A 86 -5.76 -4.52 18.61
N GLY A 87 -6.29 -5.54 17.93
CA GLY A 87 -5.74 -6.05 16.67
C GLY A 87 -5.76 -5.00 15.55
N ALA A 88 -6.88 -4.31 15.38
CA ALA A 88 -7.02 -3.23 14.39
C ALA A 88 -6.08 -2.04 14.70
N LEU A 89 -6.04 -1.59 15.96
CA LEU A 89 -5.13 -0.52 16.38
C LEU A 89 -3.66 -0.90 16.20
N LEU A 90 -3.31 -2.16 16.50
CA LEU A 90 -1.96 -2.64 16.28
C LEU A 90 -1.62 -2.60 14.80
N GLY A 91 -2.51 -3.08 13.92
CA GLY A 91 -2.37 -2.97 12.47
C GLY A 91 -2.16 -1.54 12.01
N THR A 92 -2.87 -0.59 12.61
CA THR A 92 -2.76 0.84 12.29
C THR A 92 -1.42 1.47 12.67
N VAL A 93 -0.91 1.12 13.85
CA VAL A 93 0.34 1.68 14.37
C VAL A 93 1.56 1.02 13.75
N THR A 94 1.43 -0.26 13.36
CA THR A 94 2.54 -0.99 12.76
C THR A 94 2.68 -0.65 11.28
N PRO A 95 3.90 -0.37 10.79
CA PRO A 95 4.13 -0.11 9.38
C PRO A 95 4.18 -1.43 8.61
N PHE A 96 3.24 -2.35 8.81
CA PHE A 96 3.21 -3.61 8.08
C PHE A 96 2.53 -3.40 6.74
N CYS A 97 3.26 -3.65 5.66
CA CYS A 97 2.67 -3.68 4.32
C CYS A 97 1.81 -4.93 4.12
N SER A 98 0.97 -4.91 3.09
CA SER A 98 0.22 -6.08 2.60
C SER A 98 1.11 -7.32 2.45
N CYS A 99 2.37 -7.12 2.02
CA CYS A 99 3.39 -8.17 1.87
C CYS A 99 3.76 -8.91 3.16
N SER A 100 3.80 -8.21 4.30
CA SER A 100 4.20 -8.76 5.60
C SER A 100 2.99 -9.18 6.43
N SER A 101 1.82 -8.62 6.15
CA SER A 101 0.58 -8.89 6.89
C SER A 101 0.14 -10.36 6.85
N ILE A 102 0.32 -11.05 5.70
CA ILE A 102 -0.09 -12.45 5.53
C ILE A 102 0.78 -13.41 6.36
N PRO A 103 2.14 -13.39 6.26
CA PRO A 103 2.98 -14.19 7.15
C PRO A 103 2.72 -13.93 8.64
N LEU A 104 2.43 -12.68 9.01
CA LEU A 104 2.10 -12.31 10.39
C LEU A 104 0.75 -12.87 10.83
N PHE A 105 -0.27 -12.82 9.96
CA PHE A 105 -1.55 -13.46 10.19
C PHE A 105 -1.37 -14.96 10.44
N ILE A 106 -0.62 -15.65 9.58
CA ILE A 106 -0.31 -17.08 9.78
C ILE A 106 0.41 -17.26 11.12
N GLY A 107 1.45 -16.47 11.40
CA GLY A 107 2.17 -16.55 12.68
C GLY A 107 1.30 -16.32 13.93
N PHE A 108 0.36 -15.37 13.88
CA PHE A 108 -0.55 -15.07 14.99
C PHE A 108 -1.63 -16.15 15.18
N THR A 109 -2.19 -16.67 14.09
CA THR A 109 -3.19 -17.74 14.12
C THR A 109 -2.58 -19.07 14.59
N SER A 110 -1.41 -19.44 14.07
CA SER A 110 -0.60 -20.59 14.52
C SER A 110 -0.14 -20.48 15.98
N ALA A 111 -0.06 -19.25 16.49
CA ALA A 111 0.23 -18.95 17.89
C ALA A 111 -0.98 -19.07 18.84
N GLY A 112 -2.17 -19.37 18.31
CA GLY A 112 -3.40 -19.54 19.07
C GLY A 112 -4.15 -18.24 19.39
N LEU A 113 -3.88 -17.14 18.69
CA LEU A 113 -4.71 -15.94 18.82
C LEU A 113 -6.09 -16.19 18.17
N PRO A 114 -7.19 -15.65 18.74
CA PRO A 114 -8.51 -15.76 18.13
C PRO A 114 -8.50 -15.20 16.71
N LEU A 115 -9.18 -15.88 15.78
CA LEU A 115 -9.20 -15.47 14.37
C LEU A 115 -9.73 -14.05 14.17
N GLY A 116 -10.70 -13.62 14.97
CA GLY A 116 -11.21 -12.24 14.87
C GLY A 116 -10.12 -11.19 15.04
N VAL A 117 -9.15 -11.42 15.92
CA VAL A 117 -8.06 -10.50 16.22
C VAL A 117 -7.10 -10.43 15.04
N THR A 118 -6.74 -11.60 14.49
CA THR A 118 -5.79 -11.69 13.39
C THR A 118 -6.37 -11.15 12.09
N PHE A 119 -7.67 -11.36 11.84
CA PHE A 119 -8.38 -10.75 10.71
C PHE A 119 -8.57 -9.23 10.89
N SER A 120 -8.89 -8.76 12.10
CA SER A 120 -8.96 -7.31 12.37
C SER A 120 -7.61 -6.63 12.07
N PHE A 121 -6.51 -7.26 12.48
CA PHE A 121 -5.16 -6.83 12.16
C PHE A 121 -4.88 -6.86 10.64
N LEU A 122 -5.21 -7.97 9.97
CA LEU A 122 -4.97 -8.16 8.54
C LEU A 122 -5.74 -7.15 7.69
N ILE A 123 -6.99 -6.84 8.07
CA ILE A 123 -7.81 -5.85 7.37
C ILE A 123 -7.27 -4.43 7.63
N SER A 124 -6.93 -4.10 8.87
CA SER A 124 -6.48 -2.76 9.23
C SER A 124 -5.08 -2.42 8.71
N SER A 125 -4.16 -3.38 8.66
CA SER A 125 -2.74 -3.17 8.31
C SER A 125 -2.53 -2.52 6.93
N PRO A 126 -3.19 -2.96 5.83
CA PRO A 126 -3.09 -2.30 4.53
C PRO A 126 -4.08 -1.14 4.37
N MET A 127 -5.14 -1.08 5.17
CA MET A 127 -6.15 -0.02 5.06
C MET A 127 -5.72 1.27 5.74
N VAL A 128 -5.07 1.21 6.89
CA VAL A 128 -4.72 2.38 7.68
C VAL A 128 -3.31 2.20 8.18
N ASP A 129 -2.31 2.80 7.55
CA ASP A 129 -0.93 2.81 8.04
C ASP A 129 -0.41 4.23 8.21
N LEU A 130 0.65 4.38 9.02
CA LEU A 130 1.20 5.68 9.39
C LEU A 130 1.64 6.51 8.18
N GLY A 131 2.20 5.88 7.14
CA GLY A 131 2.66 6.60 5.95
C GLY A 131 1.50 7.05 5.08
N SER A 132 0.50 6.19 4.89
CA SER A 132 -0.76 6.56 4.23
C SER A 132 -1.45 7.72 4.92
N LEU A 133 -1.46 7.75 6.25
CA LEU A 133 -2.05 8.85 7.02
C LEU A 133 -1.32 10.17 6.87
N ILE A 134 0.02 10.15 6.88
CA ILE A 134 0.83 11.35 6.67
C ILE A 134 0.55 11.94 5.29
N LEU A 135 0.49 11.09 4.25
CA LEU A 135 0.21 11.54 2.88
C LEU A 135 -1.22 12.04 2.72
N LEU A 136 -2.21 11.29 3.25
CA LEU A 136 -3.62 11.66 3.20
C LEU A 136 -3.86 13.00 3.92
N MET A 137 -3.21 13.22 5.05
CA MET A 137 -3.25 14.48 5.79
C MET A 137 -2.60 15.62 5.01
N GLY A 138 -1.52 15.35 4.27
CA GLY A 138 -0.84 16.34 3.42
C GLY A 138 -1.68 16.77 2.22
N ILE A 139 -2.43 15.85 1.62
CA ILE A 139 -3.20 16.11 0.39
C ILE A 139 -4.63 16.59 0.69
N PHE A 140 -5.34 15.87 1.56
CA PHE A 140 -6.78 16.07 1.82
C PHE A 140 -7.07 16.81 3.14
N GLY A 141 -6.04 17.08 3.93
CA GLY A 141 -6.15 17.73 5.23
C GLY A 141 -6.58 16.78 6.35
N TYR A 142 -6.45 17.27 7.58
CA TYR A 142 -6.61 16.45 8.79
C TYR A 142 -8.04 15.92 9.02
N ARG A 143 -9.09 16.64 8.55
CA ARG A 143 -10.49 16.22 8.75
C ARG A 143 -10.80 14.92 8.02
N VAL A 144 -10.41 14.85 6.75
CA VAL A 144 -10.63 13.66 5.91
C VAL A 144 -9.81 12.48 6.44
N ALA A 145 -8.57 12.73 6.87
CA ALA A 145 -7.71 11.70 7.44
C ALA A 145 -8.31 11.06 8.70
N ILE A 146 -8.88 11.84 9.62
CA ILE A 146 -9.51 11.31 10.84
C ILE A 146 -10.72 10.43 10.49
N VAL A 147 -11.59 10.89 9.59
CA VAL A 147 -12.77 10.11 9.16
C VAL A 147 -12.34 8.80 8.53
N TYR A 148 -11.30 8.83 7.70
CA TYR A 148 -10.73 7.64 7.06
C TYR A 148 -10.23 6.62 8.08
N VAL A 149 -9.43 7.05 9.07
CA VAL A 149 -8.94 6.18 10.16
C VAL A 149 -10.10 5.53 10.90
N ILE A 150 -11.08 6.33 11.31
CA ILE A 150 -12.21 5.85 12.10
C ILE A 150 -13.00 4.81 11.30
N MET A 151 -13.31 5.10 10.02
CA MET A 151 -14.02 4.16 9.16
C MET A 151 -13.22 2.88 8.93
N GLY A 152 -11.91 2.99 8.66
CA GLY A 152 -11.04 1.83 8.47
C GLY A 152 -11.00 0.93 9.71
N LEU A 153 -10.84 1.52 10.90
CA LEU A 153 -10.86 0.80 12.16
C LEU A 153 -12.22 0.14 12.44
N VAL A 154 -13.33 0.85 12.17
CA VAL A 154 -14.68 0.30 12.35
C VAL A 154 -14.89 -0.90 11.43
N ILE A 155 -14.51 -0.80 10.16
CA ILE A 155 -14.61 -1.89 9.19
C ILE A 155 -13.75 -3.08 9.62
N ALA A 156 -12.51 -2.84 10.06
CA ALA A 156 -11.61 -3.89 10.53
C ALA A 156 -12.19 -4.64 11.75
N VAL A 157 -12.71 -3.90 12.74
CA VAL A 157 -13.30 -4.48 13.96
C VAL A 157 -14.59 -5.24 13.65
N ILE A 158 -15.46 -4.70 12.79
CA ILE A 158 -16.69 -5.38 12.36
C ILE A 158 -16.33 -6.66 11.61
N GLY A 159 -15.39 -6.58 10.65
CA GLY A 159 -14.94 -7.72 9.87
C GLY A 159 -14.37 -8.83 10.73
N GLY A 160 -13.44 -8.51 11.64
CA GLY A 160 -12.88 -9.50 12.56
C GLY A 160 -13.91 -10.07 13.53
N THR A 161 -14.81 -9.24 14.08
CA THR A 161 -15.86 -9.71 14.99
C THR A 161 -16.87 -10.60 14.28
N LEU A 162 -17.21 -10.29 13.03
CA LEU A 162 -18.10 -11.12 12.22
C LEU A 162 -17.49 -12.50 11.96
N ILE A 163 -16.20 -12.54 11.63
CA ILE A 163 -15.47 -13.80 11.42
C ILE A 163 -15.42 -14.64 12.70
N GLU A 164 -15.16 -14.00 13.84
CA GLU A 164 -15.15 -14.66 15.16
C GLU A 164 -16.55 -15.21 15.53
N ARG A 165 -17.61 -14.45 15.25
CA ARG A 165 -19.01 -14.86 15.50
C ARG A 165 -19.46 -16.04 14.64
N LEU A 166 -19.00 -16.08 13.39
CA LEU A 166 -19.33 -17.15 12.46
C LEU A 166 -18.52 -18.43 12.71
N LYS A 167 -17.53 -18.40 13.61
CA LYS A 167 -16.66 -19.54 13.93
C LYS A 167 -16.09 -20.20 12.66
N LEU A 168 -15.63 -19.38 11.72
CA LEU A 168 -14.96 -19.84 10.49
C LEU A 168 -13.58 -20.47 10.76
N GLU A 169 -13.30 -20.84 12.01
CA GLU A 169 -12.06 -21.45 12.49
C GLU A 169 -11.74 -22.75 11.76
N ASP A 170 -12.77 -23.49 11.40
CA ASP A 170 -12.67 -24.75 10.67
C ASP A 170 -12.49 -24.58 9.15
N GLU A 171 -12.84 -23.41 8.59
CA GLU A 171 -12.73 -23.08 7.17
C GLU A 171 -11.36 -22.47 6.81
N VAL A 172 -10.57 -22.10 7.80
CA VAL A 172 -9.20 -21.62 7.58
C VAL A 172 -8.28 -22.80 7.25
N GLU A 173 -7.47 -22.61 6.21
CA GLU A 173 -6.61 -23.60 5.57
C GLU A 173 -5.84 -24.47 6.57
N ASP A 174 -5.79 -25.80 6.36
CA ASP A 174 -5.22 -26.76 7.32
C ASP A 174 -3.73 -26.52 7.62
N PHE A 175 -3.02 -25.78 6.77
CA PHE A 175 -1.64 -25.34 7.05
C PHE A 175 -1.57 -24.45 8.30
N ILE A 176 -2.62 -23.67 8.59
CA ILE A 176 -2.72 -22.82 9.79
C ILE A 176 -3.04 -23.67 11.03
N LYS A 177 -3.91 -24.69 10.91
CA LYS A 177 -4.23 -25.64 11.99
C LYS A 177 -3.04 -26.49 12.41
N ASN A 178 -2.18 -26.86 11.45
CA ASN A 178 -1.04 -27.75 11.64
C ASN A 178 0.30 -27.02 11.88
N ALA A 179 0.33 -25.70 11.72
CA ALA A 179 1.47 -24.89 12.10
C ALA A 179 1.56 -24.84 13.63
N ARG A 180 2.05 -25.94 14.22
CA ARG A 180 2.52 -25.99 15.60
C ARG A 180 3.45 -24.81 15.80
N ALA A 181 3.16 -23.99 16.81
CA ALA A 181 3.94 -22.88 17.32
C ALA A 181 5.39 -22.94 16.84
N VAL A 182 5.67 -22.33 15.69
CA VAL A 182 7.04 -21.97 15.36
C VAL A 182 7.32 -20.90 16.40
N GLU A 183 7.98 -21.29 17.49
CA GLU A 183 8.65 -20.35 18.36
C GLU A 183 9.63 -19.61 17.47
N VAL A 184 9.18 -18.48 16.92
CA VAL A 184 10.08 -17.45 16.43
C VAL A 184 10.79 -16.96 17.68
N LYS A 185 11.85 -17.67 18.05
CA LYS A 185 12.77 -17.24 19.10
C LYS A 185 13.18 -15.85 18.69
N GLY A 186 12.83 -14.86 19.52
CA GLY A 186 13.23 -13.48 19.34
C GLY A 186 14.75 -13.40 19.43
N VAL A 187 15.42 -13.68 18.31
CA VAL A 187 16.84 -13.43 18.17
C VAL A 187 16.98 -11.92 18.27
N THR A 188 17.71 -11.45 19.27
CA THR A 188 18.04 -10.03 19.39
C THR A 188 18.94 -9.67 18.22
N LEU A 189 18.35 -9.16 17.13
CA LEU A 189 19.09 -8.78 15.93
C LEU A 189 20.07 -7.66 16.25
N THR A 190 21.35 -7.87 15.93
CA THR A 190 22.39 -6.85 15.95
C THR A 190 22.11 -5.80 14.87
N LYS A 191 22.72 -4.61 14.96
CA LYS A 191 22.55 -3.56 13.93
C LYS A 191 22.84 -4.05 12.50
N LYS A 192 23.81 -4.96 12.33
CA LYS A 192 24.10 -5.63 11.05
C LYS A 192 22.96 -6.55 10.63
N ASP A 193 22.58 -7.47 11.50
CA ASP A 193 21.49 -8.43 11.25
C ASP A 193 20.15 -7.73 10.88
N ARG A 194 19.90 -6.53 11.42
CA ARG A 194 18.73 -5.70 11.07
C ARG A 194 18.81 -5.10 9.67
N PHE A 195 19.99 -4.63 9.29
CA PHE A 195 20.23 -4.12 7.94
C PHE A 195 20.12 -5.25 6.92
N ASP A 196 20.73 -6.39 7.22
CA ASP A 196 20.68 -7.59 6.37
C ASP A 196 19.23 -8.09 6.22
N TYR A 197 18.47 -8.13 7.32
CA TYR A 197 17.04 -8.42 7.30
C TYR A 197 16.26 -7.45 6.40
N ALA A 198 16.45 -6.13 6.58
CA ALA A 198 15.75 -5.12 5.79
C ALA A 198 16.11 -5.21 4.30
N PHE A 199 17.37 -5.51 3.98
CA PHE A 199 17.86 -5.65 2.62
C PHE A 199 17.34 -6.92 1.94
N GLU A 200 17.29 -8.03 2.67
CA GLU A 200 16.76 -9.30 2.18
C GLU A 200 15.24 -9.21 1.94
N GLN A 201 14.50 -8.60 2.87
CA GLN A 201 13.06 -8.33 2.71
C GLN A 201 12.77 -7.45 1.51
N MET A 202 13.53 -6.35 1.36
CA MET A 202 13.45 -5.46 0.20
C MET A 202 13.71 -6.21 -1.10
N THR A 203 14.78 -6.99 -1.19
CA THR A 203 15.14 -7.75 -2.39
C THR A 203 14.11 -8.82 -2.74
N SER A 204 13.62 -9.57 -1.75
CA SER A 204 12.61 -10.62 -1.93
C SER A 204 11.28 -10.04 -2.41
N THR A 205 10.83 -8.96 -1.79
CA THR A 205 9.59 -8.27 -2.17
C THR A 205 9.73 -7.63 -3.54
N PHE A 206 10.83 -6.94 -3.81
CA PHE A 206 11.12 -6.33 -5.10
C PHE A 206 11.07 -7.37 -6.22
N LYS A 207 11.75 -8.52 -6.09
CA LYS A 207 11.73 -9.59 -7.12
C LYS A 207 10.32 -10.10 -7.44
N LYS A 208 9.44 -10.16 -6.44
CA LYS A 208 8.05 -10.59 -6.63
C LYS A 208 7.21 -9.50 -7.29
N VAL A 209 7.37 -8.24 -6.89
CA VAL A 209 6.51 -7.12 -7.31
C VAL A 209 6.97 -6.50 -8.64
N PHE A 210 8.27 -6.49 -8.92
CA PHE A 210 8.87 -5.90 -10.13
C PHE A 210 8.24 -6.36 -11.47
N PRO A 211 7.98 -7.65 -11.73
CA PRO A 211 7.33 -8.05 -12.98
C PRO A 211 5.93 -7.46 -13.14
N TYR A 212 5.18 -7.31 -12.03
CA TYR A 212 3.86 -6.67 -12.05
C TYR A 212 3.95 -5.17 -12.27
N ILE A 213 4.97 -4.50 -11.71
CA ILE A 213 5.23 -3.07 -11.98
C ILE A 213 5.54 -2.87 -13.46
N LEU A 214 6.39 -3.70 -14.04
CA LEU A 214 6.75 -3.60 -15.45
C LEU A 214 5.51 -3.73 -16.35
N LEU A 215 4.64 -4.68 -16.05
CA LEU A 215 3.40 -4.90 -16.79
C LEU A 215 2.39 -3.75 -16.58
N GLY A 216 2.19 -3.30 -15.34
CA GLY A 216 1.27 -2.22 -15.00
C GLY A 216 1.68 -0.88 -15.59
N VAL A 217 2.95 -0.50 -15.45
CA VAL A 217 3.49 0.72 -16.06
C VAL A 217 3.53 0.61 -17.58
N GLY A 218 3.76 -0.60 -18.13
CA GLY A 218 3.66 -0.85 -19.56
C GLY A 218 2.27 -0.54 -20.11
N ILE A 219 1.24 -1.07 -19.47
CA ILE A 219 -0.16 -0.78 -19.81
C ILE A 219 -0.47 0.71 -19.58
N GLY A 220 0.02 1.30 -18.49
CA GLY A 220 -0.15 2.73 -18.18
C GLY A 220 0.46 3.65 -19.23
N ALA A 221 1.65 3.34 -19.73
CA ALA A 221 2.34 4.11 -20.77
C ALA A 221 1.63 4.07 -22.13
N ILE A 222 1.02 2.92 -22.44
CA ILE A 222 0.13 2.74 -23.60
C ILE A 222 -1.09 3.64 -23.42
N ILE A 223 -1.79 3.53 -22.29
CA ILE A 223 -3.04 4.25 -22.03
C ILE A 223 -2.81 5.77 -21.97
N HIS A 224 -1.79 6.25 -21.24
CA HIS A 224 -1.60 7.67 -20.95
C HIS A 224 -1.45 8.55 -22.19
N ASN A 225 -0.83 8.02 -23.26
CA ASN A 225 -0.58 8.78 -24.48
C ASN A 225 -1.56 8.46 -25.62
N TRP A 226 -2.48 7.52 -25.40
CA TRP A 226 -3.53 7.16 -26.34
C TRP A 226 -4.96 7.54 -25.88
N ILE A 227 -5.20 7.73 -24.58
CA ILE A 227 -6.50 8.19 -24.06
C ILE A 227 -6.50 9.71 -23.92
N PRO A 228 -7.34 10.44 -24.69
CA PRO A 228 -7.44 11.88 -24.60
C PRO A 228 -8.27 12.30 -23.36
N GLU A 229 -7.95 13.49 -22.82
CA GLU A 229 -8.41 13.95 -21.50
C GLU A 229 -9.93 14.15 -21.41
N ASP A 230 -10.57 14.45 -22.54
CA ASP A 230 -12.01 14.63 -22.70
C ASP A 230 -12.82 13.38 -22.37
N ILE A 231 -12.28 12.18 -22.63
CA ILE A 231 -12.93 10.91 -22.28
C ILE A 231 -12.93 10.70 -20.76
N ILE A 232 -11.83 11.06 -20.10
CA ILE A 232 -11.68 10.92 -18.65
C ILE A 232 -12.64 11.90 -17.95
N GLU A 233 -12.70 13.15 -18.40
CA GLU A 233 -13.64 14.15 -17.87
C GLU A 233 -15.11 13.78 -18.09
N THR A 234 -15.45 13.15 -19.22
CA THR A 234 -16.84 12.75 -19.50
C THR A 234 -17.29 11.55 -18.66
N ILE A 235 -16.40 10.59 -18.39
CA ILE A 235 -16.72 9.38 -17.63
C ILE A 235 -16.65 9.62 -16.11
N LEU A 236 -15.64 10.36 -15.64
CA LEU A 236 -15.30 10.52 -14.22
C LEU A 236 -15.53 11.94 -13.67
N GLY A 237 -15.93 12.91 -14.51
CA GLY A 237 -16.14 14.29 -14.09
C GLY A 237 -17.46 14.55 -13.35
N ASN A 238 -17.56 15.76 -12.79
CA ASN A 238 -18.60 16.25 -11.86
C ASN A 238 -20.08 16.16 -12.34
N LYS A 239 -20.32 15.75 -13.59
CA LYS A 239 -21.66 15.65 -14.18
C LYS A 239 -22.26 14.24 -14.14
N ASN A 240 -21.49 13.21 -13.79
CA ASN A 240 -21.97 11.83 -13.75
C ASN A 240 -22.13 11.33 -12.29
N PRO A 241 -23.36 11.22 -11.75
CA PRO A 241 -23.57 10.72 -10.38
C PRO A 241 -23.17 9.25 -10.20
N PHE A 242 -22.99 8.49 -11.28
CA PHE A 242 -22.48 7.11 -11.24
C PHE A 242 -20.95 7.01 -11.36
N GLY A 243 -20.24 8.13 -11.55
CA GLY A 243 -18.78 8.15 -11.70
C GLY A 243 -18.06 7.49 -10.52
N VAL A 244 -18.55 7.70 -9.29
CA VAL A 244 -17.99 7.08 -8.08
C VAL A 244 -18.14 5.56 -8.07
N VAL A 245 -19.32 5.05 -8.47
CA VAL A 245 -19.58 3.60 -8.53
C VAL A 245 -18.71 2.95 -9.62
N LEU A 246 -18.60 3.59 -10.78
CA LEU A 246 -17.78 3.09 -11.88
C LEU A 246 -16.29 3.08 -11.50
N ALA A 247 -15.80 4.16 -10.89
CA ALA A 247 -14.42 4.26 -10.39
C ALA A 247 -14.12 3.19 -9.34
N THR A 248 -15.09 2.89 -8.47
CA THR A 248 -14.95 1.82 -7.46
C THR A 248 -14.86 0.46 -8.13
N ILE A 249 -15.72 0.14 -9.10
CA ILE A 249 -15.70 -1.15 -9.81
C ILE A 249 -14.38 -1.34 -10.56
N VAL A 250 -13.87 -0.29 -11.20
CA VAL A 250 -12.58 -0.34 -11.91
C VAL A 250 -11.39 -0.39 -10.94
N GLY A 251 -11.51 0.23 -9.78
CA GLY A 251 -10.48 0.23 -8.72
C GLY A 251 -10.38 -1.09 -7.95
N VAL A 252 -11.46 -1.86 -7.83
CA VAL A 252 -11.48 -3.14 -7.07
C VAL A 252 -10.42 -4.14 -7.58
N PRO A 253 -10.31 -4.41 -8.89
CA PRO A 253 -9.25 -5.27 -9.44
C PRO A 253 -7.84 -4.72 -9.24
N MET A 254 -7.70 -3.40 -9.09
CA MET A 254 -6.40 -2.76 -9.00
C MET A 254 -5.73 -2.91 -7.64
N TYR A 255 -6.39 -3.51 -6.61
CA TYR A 255 -5.95 -3.65 -5.21
C TYR A 255 -4.51 -3.18 -4.98
N ALA A 256 -4.37 -1.85 -4.96
CA ALA A 256 -3.09 -1.19 -4.96
C ALA A 256 -2.83 -0.74 -3.54
N ASP A 257 -1.59 -0.87 -3.12
CA ASP A 257 -1.14 -0.22 -1.90
C ASP A 257 -1.48 1.28 -1.98
N ILE A 258 -1.85 1.90 -0.85
CA ILE A 258 -2.34 3.28 -0.81
C ILE A 258 -1.31 4.22 -1.46
N PHE A 259 -0.03 3.96 -1.26
CA PHE A 259 1.08 4.68 -1.91
C PHE A 259 1.02 4.66 -3.44
N GLY A 260 0.54 3.59 -4.06
CA GLY A 260 0.35 3.48 -5.50
C GLY A 260 -0.93 4.18 -5.98
N SER A 261 -1.98 4.19 -5.14
CA SER A 261 -3.25 4.85 -5.47
C SER A 261 -3.22 6.38 -5.32
N ILE A 262 -2.36 6.92 -4.44
CA ILE A 262 -2.29 8.35 -4.14
C ILE A 262 -1.87 9.20 -5.36
N PRO A 263 -0.78 8.89 -6.09
CA PRO A 263 -0.40 9.68 -7.27
C PRO A 263 -1.47 9.64 -8.36
N VAL A 264 -2.18 8.51 -8.50
CA VAL A 264 -3.30 8.38 -9.42
C VAL A 264 -4.47 9.24 -8.97
N ALA A 265 -4.80 9.24 -7.68
CA ALA A 265 -5.82 10.11 -7.12
C ALA A 265 -5.48 11.60 -7.29
N GLU A 266 -4.23 12.00 -7.06
CA GLU A 266 -3.74 13.37 -7.28
C GLU A 266 -3.81 13.78 -8.77
N ALA A 267 -3.42 12.88 -9.68
CA ALA A 267 -3.55 13.09 -11.12
C ALA A 267 -5.01 13.24 -11.57
N LEU A 268 -5.92 12.44 -11.01
CA LEU A 268 -7.35 12.53 -11.32
C LEU A 268 -7.98 13.80 -10.73
N LEU A 269 -7.60 14.19 -9.51
CA LEU A 269 -8.05 15.43 -8.86
C LEU A 269 -7.59 16.67 -9.62
N SER A 270 -6.32 16.70 -10.04
CA SER A 270 -5.80 17.80 -10.87
C SER A 270 -6.50 17.90 -12.23
N LYS A 271 -7.07 16.78 -12.73
CA LYS A 271 -7.94 16.72 -13.92
C LYS A 271 -9.44 16.87 -13.61
N GLY A 272 -9.81 17.35 -12.41
CA GLY A 272 -11.19 17.76 -12.09
C GLY A 272 -12.09 16.68 -11.49
N ALA A 273 -11.58 15.50 -11.14
CA ALA A 273 -12.33 14.49 -10.40
C ALA A 273 -12.50 14.91 -8.93
N PHE A 274 -13.59 15.60 -8.58
CA PHE A 274 -13.82 16.12 -7.23
C PHE A 274 -14.29 15.03 -6.24
N LEU A 275 -13.93 15.20 -4.95
CA LEU A 275 -14.45 14.41 -3.83
C LEU A 275 -15.87 14.87 -3.45
N VAL A 276 -16.75 13.91 -3.20
CA VAL A 276 -18.19 14.08 -2.81
C VAL A 276 -18.42 14.88 -1.51
N LEU A 277 -17.36 15.32 -0.81
CA LEU A 277 -17.45 16.03 0.47
C LEU A 277 -17.36 17.57 0.35
N SER A 278 -17.83 18.15 -0.76
CA SER A 278 -17.88 19.62 -0.97
C SER A 278 -19.30 20.14 -0.87
#